data_AF-V5GRR1-F1
#
_entry.id   AF-V5GRR1-F1
#
_cell.length_a   1.000
_cell.length_b   1.000
_cell.length_c   1.000
_cell.angle_alpha   90.00
_cell.angle_beta   90.00
_cell.angle_gamma   90.00
#
_symmetry.space_group_name_H-M   'P 1'
#
loop_
_entity.id
_entity.type
_entity.pdbx_description
1 polymer ?
#
loop_
_entity_poly.entity_id
_entity_poly.type
_entity_poly.pdbx_seq_one_letter_code
_entity_poly.pdbx_strand_id
1 'polypeptide(L)'
;MLTSVFSHQTFLHFAFNNYALWSFGGSALIVAAHHAASYRSGAHVPEASPTPHFLAFFATAGVFAATVSHIVAAVRFRRISALHGLDVARAALGRQGSLGASGAVYAAVVMSACAFPDAQLGIIFLPFITFPIGAGVAGLVAADVAGVLLRWRMFDHWAHLGGAAFGWVYWWYGAEAWERLKRVLVERLRMGARGAVEQR
;
A
#
# COMPACT_ATOMS: atom_id res chain seq x y z
N MET A 1 3.22 -13.01 -4.75
CA MET A 1 2.79 -11.63 -4.46
C MET A 1 3.66 -10.96 -3.41
N LEU A 2 3.97 -11.59 -2.27
CA LEU A 2 4.79 -10.90 -1.25
C LEU A 2 6.21 -10.57 -1.75
N THR A 3 6.92 -11.52 -2.36
CA THR A 3 8.28 -11.28 -2.86
C THR A 3 8.35 -10.27 -4.01
N SER A 4 7.28 -10.13 -4.80
CA SER A 4 7.22 -9.15 -5.89
C SER A 4 7.12 -7.70 -5.37
N VAL A 5 6.64 -7.49 -4.14
CA VAL A 5 6.67 -6.18 -3.47
C VAL A 5 8.10 -5.68 -3.28
N PHE A 6 9.06 -6.59 -3.13
CA PHE A 6 10.47 -6.25 -2.89
C PHE A 6 11.36 -6.35 -4.15
N SER A 7 10.77 -6.66 -5.31
CA SER A 7 11.49 -6.81 -6.57
C SER A 7 11.29 -5.58 -7.48
N HIS A 8 12.30 -5.23 -8.28
CA HIS A 8 12.27 -4.07 -9.17
C HIS A 8 12.87 -4.44 -10.53
N GLN A 9 12.25 -3.96 -11.61
CA GLN A 9 12.68 -4.30 -12.98
C GLN A 9 13.82 -3.42 -13.49
N THR A 10 13.91 -2.17 -13.03
CA THR A 10 14.91 -1.20 -13.49
C THR A 10 15.45 -0.40 -12.32
N PHE A 11 16.66 0.14 -12.48
CA PHE A 11 17.28 1.00 -11.48
C PHE A 11 16.42 2.23 -11.15
N LEU A 12 15.86 2.90 -12.17
CA LEU A 12 15.02 4.07 -11.93
C LEU A 12 13.74 3.72 -11.17
N HIS A 13 13.09 2.60 -11.47
CA HIS A 13 11.93 2.13 -10.69
C HIS A 13 12.30 1.88 -9.23
N PHE A 14 13.46 1.27 -8.99
CA PHE A 14 14.00 1.08 -7.64
C PHE A 14 14.26 2.41 -6.94
N ALA A 15 14.97 3.34 -7.58
CA ALA A 15 15.34 4.62 -7.00
C ALA A 15 14.10 5.47 -6.65
N PHE A 16 13.13 5.59 -7.56
CA PHE A 16 11.92 6.37 -7.30
C PHE A 16 11.04 5.73 -6.22
N ASN A 17 10.87 4.40 -6.21
CA ASN A 17 10.12 3.73 -5.14
C ASN A 17 10.76 3.96 -3.77
N ASN A 18 12.08 3.83 -3.66
CA ASN A 18 12.78 4.03 -2.40
C ASN A 18 12.82 5.49 -1.97
N TYR A 19 12.95 6.42 -2.92
CA TYR A 19 12.86 7.85 -2.63
C TYR A 19 11.48 8.23 -2.09
N ALA A 20 10.41 7.79 -2.74
CA ALA A 20 9.06 8.02 -2.25
C ALA A 20 8.83 7.31 -0.90
N LEU A 21 9.31 6.08 -0.73
CA LEU A 21 9.24 5.39 0.56
C LEU A 21 9.99 6.13 1.67
N TRP A 22 11.15 6.70 1.37
CA TRP A 22 11.89 7.51 2.33
C TRP A 22 11.13 8.79 2.70
N SER A 23 10.53 9.46 1.71
CA SER A 23 9.76 10.70 1.92
C SER A 23 8.46 10.50 2.69
N PHE A 24 7.75 9.39 2.47
CA PHE A 24 6.40 9.14 3.02
C PHE A 24 6.32 8.00 4.03
N GLY A 25 7.38 7.20 4.17
CA GLY A 25 7.40 6.04 5.07
C GLY A 25 7.34 6.44 6.53
N GLY A 26 8.02 7.52 6.92
CA GLY A 26 7.99 8.04 8.28
C GLY A 26 6.60 8.53 8.70
N SER A 27 5.93 9.32 7.85
CA SER A 27 4.55 9.76 8.08
C SER A 27 3.59 8.57 8.13
N ALA A 28 3.70 7.62 7.20
CA ALA A 28 2.88 6.41 7.21
C ALA A 28 3.10 5.52 8.45
N LEU A 29 4.34 5.38 8.92
CA LEU A 29 4.71 4.67 10.15
C LEU A 29 4.07 5.31 11.38
N ILE A 30 4.21 6.63 11.53
CA ILE A 30 3.63 7.38 12.65
C ILE A 30 2.11 7.24 12.64
N VAL A 31 1.49 7.40 11.47
CA VAL A 31 0.04 7.29 11.31
C VAL A 31 -0.46 5.89 11.66
N ALA A 32 0.18 4.85 11.15
CA ALA A 32 -0.19 3.48 11.48
C ALA A 32 -0.11 3.27 13.00
N ALA A 33 1.01 3.62 13.62
CA ALA A 33 1.26 3.36 15.03
C ALA A 33 0.50 4.25 16.02
N HIS A 34 0.14 5.48 15.63
CA HIS A 34 -0.42 6.50 16.53
C HIS A 34 -1.80 7.00 16.11
N HIS A 35 -2.50 6.31 15.22
CA HIS A 35 -3.81 6.78 14.75
C HIS A 35 -4.75 7.06 15.93
N ALA A 36 -5.22 8.32 15.99
CA ALA A 36 -5.91 8.89 17.14
C ALA A 36 -7.22 8.17 17.53
N ALA A 37 -7.82 7.39 16.63
CA ALA A 37 -9.02 6.61 16.95
C ALA A 37 -8.74 5.54 18.03
N SER A 38 -7.59 4.87 17.95
CA SER A 38 -7.20 3.84 18.90
C SER A 38 -6.84 4.43 20.26
N TYR A 39 -6.15 5.57 20.27
CA TYR A 39 -5.83 6.32 21.50
C TYR A 39 -7.08 6.87 22.19
N ARG A 40 -8.04 7.43 21.43
CA ARG A 40 -9.28 7.97 21.99
C ARG A 40 -10.17 6.92 22.66
N SER A 41 -10.07 5.66 22.25
CA SER A 41 -10.85 4.55 22.82
C SER A 41 -10.28 3.99 24.13
N GLY A 42 -9.10 4.43 24.58
CA GLY A 42 -8.41 3.88 25.76
C GLY A 42 -7.93 2.44 25.61
N ALA A 43 -8.07 1.84 24.42
CA ALA A 43 -7.80 0.43 24.15
C ALA A 43 -6.42 0.17 23.52
N HIS A 44 -5.47 1.08 23.69
CA HIS A 44 -4.13 0.99 23.10
C HIS A 44 -3.27 -0.02 23.84
N VAL A 45 -2.70 -0.98 23.09
CA VAL A 45 -1.70 -1.91 23.62
C VAL A 45 -0.31 -1.34 23.34
N PRO A 46 0.52 -1.07 24.38
CA PRO A 46 1.87 -0.54 24.18
C PRO A 46 2.72 -1.47 23.30
N GLU A 47 3.50 -0.88 22.41
CA GLU A 47 4.46 -1.58 21.54
C GLU A 47 5.87 -1.07 21.79
N ALA A 48 6.85 -1.97 21.74
CA ALA A 48 8.27 -1.59 21.86
C ALA A 48 8.77 -0.79 20.65
N SER A 49 8.13 -0.94 19.49
CA SER A 49 8.47 -0.25 18.25
C SER A 49 7.27 -0.20 17.30
N PRO A 50 7.10 0.88 16.51
CA PRO A 50 6.07 0.96 15.47
C PRO A 50 6.42 0.15 14.20
N THR A 51 7.66 -0.33 14.08
CA THR A 51 8.17 -1.00 12.87
C THR A 51 7.35 -2.23 12.46
N PRO A 52 6.96 -3.16 13.36
CA PRO A 52 6.18 -4.33 12.97
C PRO A 52 4.82 -3.97 12.35
N HIS A 53 4.16 -2.94 12.86
CA HIS A 53 2.90 -2.45 12.32
C HIS A 53 3.09 -1.93 10.90
N PHE A 54 4.10 -1.08 10.68
CA PHE A 54 4.39 -0.57 9.35
C PHE A 54 4.78 -1.66 8.36
N LEU A 55 5.61 -2.63 8.76
CA LEU A 55 5.96 -3.76 7.90
C LEU A 55 4.74 -4.58 7.52
N ALA A 56 3.81 -4.81 8.46
CA ALA A 56 2.55 -5.49 8.19
C ALA A 56 1.67 -4.67 7.23
N PHE A 57 1.53 -3.37 7.44
CA PHE A 57 0.85 -2.45 6.52
C PHE A 57 1.46 -2.51 5.12
N PHE A 58 2.78 -2.35 5.01
CA PHE A 58 3.48 -2.29 3.74
C PHE A 58 3.36 -3.61 2.96
N ALA A 59 3.55 -4.74 3.64
CA ALA A 59 3.40 -6.06 3.04
C ALA A 59 1.96 -6.32 2.59
N THR A 60 0.96 -6.01 3.42
CA THR A 60 -0.44 -6.23 3.08
C THR A 60 -0.92 -5.32 1.95
N ALA A 61 -0.53 -4.04 1.97
CA ALA A 61 -0.80 -3.09 0.90
C ALA A 61 -0.21 -3.55 -0.43
N GLY A 62 1.07 -3.97 -0.42
CA GLY A 62 1.75 -4.45 -1.62
C GLY A 62 1.14 -5.74 -2.17
N VAL A 63 0.82 -6.70 -1.30
CA VAL A 63 0.13 -7.95 -1.71
C VAL A 63 -1.25 -7.65 -2.27
N PHE A 64 -2.02 -6.77 -1.63
CA PHE A 64 -3.34 -6.37 -2.12
C PHE A 64 -3.26 -5.71 -3.50
N ALA A 65 -2.39 -4.72 -3.67
CA ALA A 65 -2.16 -4.03 -4.93
C ALA A 65 -1.75 -4.99 -6.06
N ALA A 66 -0.80 -5.89 -5.79
CA ALA A 66 -0.39 -6.91 -6.75
C ALA A 66 -1.56 -7.84 -7.11
N THR A 67 -2.34 -8.28 -6.13
CA THR A 67 -3.53 -9.12 -6.38
C THR A 67 -4.56 -8.40 -7.26
N VAL A 68 -4.83 -7.11 -7.03
CA VAL A 68 -5.72 -6.32 -7.89
C VAL A 68 -5.23 -6.32 -9.33
N SER A 69 -3.94 -6.00 -9.55
CA SER A 69 -3.34 -6.02 -10.89
C SER A 69 -3.45 -7.40 -11.56
N HIS A 70 -3.14 -8.47 -10.81
CA HIS A 70 -3.22 -9.84 -11.31
C HIS A 70 -4.66 -10.27 -11.67
N ILE A 71 -5.65 -9.91 -10.85
CA ILE A 71 -7.06 -10.18 -11.14
C ILE A 71 -7.48 -9.47 -12.43
N VAL A 72 -7.14 -8.19 -12.57
CA VAL A 72 -7.47 -7.41 -13.76
C VAL A 72 -6.78 -7.99 -15.00
N ALA A 73 -5.50 -8.32 -14.91
CA ALA A 73 -4.76 -8.96 -15.99
C ALA A 73 -5.40 -10.30 -16.39
N ALA A 74 -5.78 -11.14 -15.42
CA ALA A 74 -6.44 -12.42 -15.67
C ALA A 74 -7.81 -12.26 -16.33
N VAL A 75 -8.63 -11.31 -15.87
CA VAL A 75 -9.94 -10.99 -16.47
C VAL A 75 -9.77 -10.50 -17.90
N ARG A 76 -8.84 -9.58 -18.15
CA ARG A 76 -8.54 -9.06 -19.49
C ARG A 76 -8.03 -10.16 -20.42
N PHE A 77 -7.14 -11.02 -19.93
CA PHE A 77 -6.62 -12.15 -20.69
C PHE A 77 -7.75 -13.10 -21.10
N ARG A 78 -8.61 -13.50 -20.15
CA ARG A 78 -9.77 -14.36 -20.45
C ARG A 78 -10.71 -13.74 -21.47
N ARG A 79 -11.03 -12.44 -21.33
CA ARG A 79 -11.91 -11.73 -22.27
C ARG A 79 -11.32 -11.66 -23.68
N ILE A 80 -10.06 -11.26 -23.82
CA ILE A 80 -9.42 -11.18 -25.14
C ILE A 80 -9.27 -12.57 -25.75
N SER A 81 -8.92 -13.58 -24.95
CA SER A 81 -8.81 -14.96 -25.44
C SER A 81 -10.15 -15.48 -25.97
N ALA A 82 -11.27 -15.13 -25.32
CA ALA A 82 -12.60 -15.53 -25.74
C ALA A 82 -13.07 -14.77 -27.01
N LEU A 83 -12.70 -13.49 -27.16
CA LEU A 83 -13.17 -12.65 -28.26
C LEU A 83 -12.27 -12.69 -29.52
N HIS A 84 -10.97 -12.88 -29.33
CA HIS A 84 -9.96 -12.71 -30.39
C HIS A 84 -8.97 -13.88 -30.48
N GLY A 85 -9.17 -14.95 -29.69
CA GLY A 85 -8.30 -16.12 -29.69
C GLY A 85 -7.08 -16.01 -28.76
N LEU A 86 -6.50 -17.18 -28.48
CA LEU A 86 -5.43 -17.36 -27.49
C LEU A 86 -4.13 -16.63 -27.87
N ASP A 87 -3.78 -16.64 -29.17
CA ASP A 87 -2.52 -16.07 -29.65
C ASP A 87 -2.50 -14.55 -29.52
N VAL A 88 -3.62 -13.90 -29.83
CA VAL A 88 -3.80 -12.45 -29.65
C VAL A 88 -3.72 -12.09 -28.17
N ALA A 89 -4.36 -12.86 -27.29
CA ALA A 89 -4.30 -12.63 -25.84
C ALA A 89 -2.87 -12.75 -25.29
N ARG A 90 -2.11 -13.77 -25.72
CA ARG A 90 -0.71 -13.97 -25.34
C ARG A 90 0.19 -12.84 -25.83
N ALA A 91 0.05 -12.43 -27.09
CA ALA A 91 0.83 -11.33 -27.65
C ALA A 91 0.54 -9.99 -26.95
N ALA A 92 -0.73 -9.72 -26.65
CA ALA A 92 -1.14 -8.45 -26.04
C ALA A 92 -0.77 -8.36 -24.55
N LEU A 93 -0.97 -9.42 -23.77
CA LEU A 93 -0.96 -9.39 -22.30
C LEU A 93 0.05 -10.33 -21.63
N GLY A 94 0.62 -11.31 -22.35
CA GLY A 94 1.40 -12.41 -21.77
C GLY A 94 2.73 -12.03 -21.12
N ARG A 95 3.18 -10.78 -21.23
CA ARG A 95 4.50 -10.32 -20.76
C ARG A 95 4.46 -9.35 -19.57
N GLN A 96 3.28 -8.99 -19.05
CA GLN A 96 3.18 -7.98 -17.98
C GLN A 96 3.03 -8.65 -16.62
N GLY A 97 4.14 -8.76 -15.89
CA GLY A 97 4.13 -9.07 -14.46
C GLY A 97 4.05 -7.79 -13.63
N SER A 98 3.15 -7.76 -12.65
CA SER A 98 3.12 -6.73 -11.61
C SER A 98 4.33 -6.92 -10.70
N LEU A 99 5.33 -6.03 -10.81
CA LEU A 99 6.57 -6.10 -10.05
C LEU A 99 6.88 -4.71 -9.48
N GLY A 100 7.09 -4.62 -8.17
CA GLY A 100 7.44 -3.37 -7.52
C GLY A 100 6.77 -3.13 -6.17
N ALA A 101 7.48 -2.38 -5.34
CA ALA A 101 6.96 -1.82 -4.09
C ALA A 101 5.92 -0.72 -4.30
N SER A 102 5.71 -0.27 -5.54
CA SER A 102 5.00 0.98 -5.86
C SER A 102 3.58 1.01 -5.32
N GLY A 103 2.83 -0.11 -5.35
CA GLY A 103 1.49 -0.18 -4.75
C GLY A 103 1.49 0.08 -3.24
N ALA A 104 2.46 -0.48 -2.51
CA ALA A 104 2.61 -0.25 -1.07
C ALA A 104 3.08 1.18 -0.77
N VAL A 105 3.99 1.70 -1.57
CA VAL A 105 4.45 3.11 -1.50
C VAL A 105 3.28 4.05 -1.75
N TYR A 106 2.44 3.78 -2.76
CA TYR A 106 1.26 4.58 -3.05
C TYR A 106 0.29 4.60 -1.87
N ALA A 107 0.06 3.45 -1.23
CA ALA A 107 -0.74 3.38 -0.02
C ALA A 107 -0.17 4.29 1.08
N ALA A 108 1.16 4.30 1.27
CA ALA A 108 1.83 5.18 2.23
C ALA A 108 1.68 6.67 1.90
N VAL A 109 1.77 7.04 0.61
CA VAL A 109 1.53 8.41 0.14
C VAL A 109 0.09 8.85 0.46
N VAL A 110 -0.90 8.01 0.13
CA VAL A 110 -2.32 8.31 0.39
C VAL A 110 -2.60 8.45 1.89
N MET A 111 -2.08 7.54 2.72
CA MET A 111 -2.21 7.68 4.17
C MET A 111 -1.57 8.97 4.69
N SER A 112 -0.40 9.34 4.15
CA SER A 112 0.28 10.58 4.53
C SER A 112 -0.55 11.80 4.15
N ALA A 113 -1.19 11.80 2.98
CA ALA A 113 -2.10 12.86 2.55
C ALA A 113 -3.34 12.97 3.44
N CYS A 114 -3.91 11.84 3.88
CA CYS A 114 -5.03 11.85 4.82
C CYS A 114 -4.64 12.37 6.20
N ALA A 115 -3.44 12.03 6.67
CA ALA A 115 -2.95 12.40 7.99
C ALA A 115 -2.46 13.85 8.08
N PHE A 116 -1.85 14.35 7.01
CA PHE A 116 -1.23 15.67 6.96
C PHE A 116 -1.80 16.43 5.75
N PRO A 117 -3.10 16.78 5.74
CA PRO A 117 -3.76 17.37 4.57
C PRO A 117 -3.14 18.71 4.13
N ASP A 118 -2.54 19.43 5.08
CA ASP A 118 -1.88 20.71 4.83
C ASP A 118 -0.41 20.58 4.39
N ALA A 119 0.13 19.35 4.35
CA ALA A 119 1.52 19.10 3.94
C ALA A 119 1.75 19.57 2.50
N GLN A 120 2.92 20.17 2.29
CA GLN A 120 3.35 20.67 0.99
C GLN A 120 4.39 19.71 0.39
N LEU A 121 4.18 19.29 -0.86
CA LEU A 121 5.13 18.50 -1.63
C LEU A 121 6.00 19.42 -2.46
N GLY A 122 7.32 19.20 -2.43
CA GLY A 122 8.25 19.81 -3.36
C GLY A 122 8.41 18.98 -4.63
N ILE A 123 8.67 19.64 -5.77
CA ILE A 123 9.10 18.95 -6.99
C ILE A 123 10.56 18.53 -6.83
N ILE A 124 10.89 17.31 -7.22
CA ILE A 124 12.28 16.83 -7.20
C ILE A 124 13.15 17.78 -8.04
N PHE A 125 14.25 18.26 -7.45
CA PHE A 125 15.18 19.27 -8.01
C PHE A 125 14.68 20.73 -8.06
N LEU A 126 13.42 21.00 -7.75
CA LEU A 126 12.87 22.36 -7.59
C LEU A 126 12.10 22.46 -6.26
N PRO A 127 12.76 22.25 -5.10
CA PRO A 127 12.07 22.12 -3.81
C PRO A 127 11.41 23.41 -3.31
N PHE A 128 11.74 24.55 -3.91
CA PHE A 128 11.12 25.84 -3.65
C PHE A 128 9.77 26.02 -4.37
N ILE A 129 9.44 25.13 -5.32
CA ILE A 129 8.11 25.04 -5.91
C ILE A 129 7.37 23.92 -5.17
N THR A 130 6.39 24.32 -4.38
CA THR A 130 5.58 23.39 -3.58
C THR A 130 4.11 23.44 -3.94
N PHE A 131 3.42 22.35 -3.67
CA PHE A 131 1.97 22.24 -3.84
C PHE A 131 1.35 21.33 -2.77
N PRO A 132 0.05 21.46 -2.47
CA PRO A 132 -0.60 20.63 -1.46
C PRO A 132 -0.51 19.13 -1.77
N ILE A 133 -0.24 18.32 -0.76
CA ILE A 133 -0.16 16.85 -0.89
C ILE A 133 -1.43 16.25 -1.48
N GLY A 134 -2.59 16.80 -1.13
CA GLY A 134 -3.87 16.38 -1.70
C GLY A 134 -3.93 16.57 -3.21
N ALA A 135 -3.41 17.69 -3.73
CA ALA A 135 -3.30 17.93 -5.17
C ALA A 135 -2.32 16.95 -5.82
N GLY A 136 -1.22 16.61 -5.14
CA GLY A 136 -0.29 15.59 -5.58
C GLY A 136 -0.91 14.21 -5.73
N VAL A 137 -1.62 13.75 -4.69
CA VAL A 137 -2.35 12.47 -4.74
C VAL A 137 -3.42 12.48 -5.82
N ALA A 138 -4.20 13.56 -5.94
CA ALA A 138 -5.20 13.68 -6.99
C ALA A 138 -4.58 13.61 -8.39
N GLY A 139 -3.45 14.29 -8.62
CA GLY A 139 -2.71 14.24 -9.87
C GLY A 139 -2.16 12.85 -10.19
N LEU A 140 -1.58 12.15 -9.20
CA LEU A 140 -1.09 10.78 -9.37
C LEU A 140 -2.24 9.82 -9.73
N VAL A 141 -3.37 9.88 -9.01
CA VAL A 141 -4.54 9.02 -9.28
C VAL A 141 -5.11 9.32 -10.65
N ALA A 142 -5.22 10.59 -11.03
CA ALA A 142 -5.67 11.01 -12.36
C ALA A 142 -4.75 10.48 -13.47
N ALA A 143 -3.43 10.51 -13.26
CA ALA A 143 -2.46 9.97 -14.20
C ALA A 143 -2.58 8.45 -14.36
N ASP A 144 -2.85 7.70 -13.29
CA ASP A 144 -3.10 6.26 -13.39
C ASP A 144 -4.42 5.94 -14.10
N VAL A 145 -5.49 6.70 -13.81
CA VAL A 145 -6.77 6.56 -14.52
C VAL A 145 -6.59 6.87 -16.01
N ALA A 146 -5.90 7.96 -16.35
CA ALA A 146 -5.55 8.28 -17.73
C ALA A 146 -4.71 7.17 -18.36
N GLY A 147 -3.72 6.63 -17.65
CA GLY A 147 -2.90 5.50 -18.11
C GLY A 147 -3.72 4.24 -18.39
N VAL A 148 -4.73 3.94 -17.57
CA VAL A 148 -5.70 2.87 -17.84
C VAL A 148 -6.53 3.14 -19.10
N LEU A 149 -7.11 4.34 -19.22
CA LEU A 149 -7.99 4.70 -20.33
C LEU A 149 -7.25 4.79 -21.67
N LEU A 150 -6.07 5.40 -21.65
CA LEU A 150 -5.19 5.60 -22.81
C LEU A 150 -4.26 4.40 -23.06
N ARG A 151 -4.34 3.36 -22.23
CA ARG A 151 -3.61 2.08 -22.36
C ARG A 151 -2.09 2.25 -22.33
N TRP A 152 -1.58 3.13 -21.49
CA TRP A 152 -0.15 3.24 -21.20
C TRP A 152 0.38 1.95 -20.58
N ARG A 153 1.60 1.57 -20.94
CA ARG A 153 2.21 0.28 -20.55
C ARG A 153 3.45 0.42 -19.66
N MET A 154 3.90 1.67 -19.44
CA MET A 154 5.12 1.96 -18.70
C MET A 154 4.97 1.67 -17.19
N PHE A 155 3.75 1.79 -16.64
CA PHE A 155 3.48 1.57 -15.22
C PHE A 155 2.36 0.56 -14.98
N ASP A 156 2.36 -0.05 -13.80
CA ASP A 156 1.26 -0.90 -13.34
C ASP A 156 0.17 -0.05 -12.68
N HIS A 157 -0.61 0.62 -13.53
CA HIS A 157 -1.68 1.52 -13.10
C HIS A 157 -2.73 0.83 -12.21
N TRP A 158 -2.99 -0.46 -12.41
CA TRP A 158 -3.96 -1.19 -11.59
C TRP A 158 -3.43 -1.51 -10.20
N ALA A 159 -2.14 -1.83 -10.08
CA ALA A 159 -1.50 -1.96 -8.78
C ALA A 159 -1.47 -0.63 -8.03
N HIS A 160 -1.17 0.47 -8.72
CA HIS A 160 -1.18 1.82 -8.14
C HIS A 160 -2.55 2.22 -7.60
N LEU A 161 -3.61 2.08 -8.40
CA LEU A 161 -4.98 2.37 -7.96
C LEU A 161 -5.43 1.45 -6.83
N GLY A 162 -5.04 0.17 -6.87
CA GLY A 162 -5.28 -0.77 -5.77
C GLY A 162 -4.56 -0.34 -4.47
N GLY A 163 -3.32 0.13 -4.57
CA GLY A 163 -2.55 0.68 -3.46
C GLY A 163 -3.17 1.96 -2.89
N ALA A 164 -3.59 2.88 -3.75
CA ALA A 164 -4.25 4.12 -3.34
C ALA A 164 -5.57 3.84 -2.58
N ALA A 165 -6.40 2.93 -3.12
CA ALA A 165 -7.63 2.50 -2.45
C ALA A 165 -7.33 1.82 -1.11
N PHE A 166 -6.32 0.95 -1.05
CA PHE A 166 -5.91 0.30 0.19
C PHE A 166 -5.47 1.33 1.24
N GLY A 167 -4.61 2.27 0.88
CA GLY A 167 -4.13 3.32 1.80
C GLY A 167 -5.27 4.17 2.36
N TRP A 168 -6.22 4.57 1.51
CA TRP A 168 -7.41 5.31 1.94
C TRP A 168 -8.29 4.52 2.91
N VAL A 169 -8.54 3.23 2.63
CA VAL A 169 -9.28 2.35 3.57
C VAL A 169 -8.50 2.14 4.86
N TYR A 170 -7.19 1.95 4.77
CA TYR A 170 -6.34 1.71 5.94
C TYR A 170 -6.31 2.90 6.89
N TRP A 171 -6.34 4.14 6.37
CA TRP A 171 -6.48 5.34 7.18
C TRP A 171 -7.70 5.28 8.11
N TRP A 172 -8.85 4.84 7.59
CA TRP A 172 -10.08 4.77 8.37
C TRP A 172 -10.17 3.57 9.32
N TYR A 173 -9.68 2.40 8.89
CA TYR A 173 -9.97 1.13 9.58
C TYR A 173 -8.72 0.33 9.99
N GLY A 174 -7.58 0.55 9.32
CA GLY A 174 -6.40 -0.30 9.44
C GLY A 174 -5.73 -0.24 10.81
N ALA A 175 -5.57 0.97 11.36
CA ALA A 175 -4.97 1.14 12.68
C ALA A 175 -5.85 0.55 13.81
N GLU A 176 -7.18 0.64 13.68
CA GLU A 176 -8.09 0.03 14.64
C GLU A 176 -8.06 -1.51 14.54
N ALA A 177 -8.02 -2.04 13.31
CA ALA A 177 -7.88 -3.47 13.08
C ALA A 177 -6.58 -4.03 13.68
N TRP A 178 -5.47 -3.29 13.55
CA TRP A 178 -4.20 -3.64 14.20
C TRP A 178 -4.32 -3.72 15.72
N GLU A 179 -4.93 -2.71 16.34
CA GLU A 179 -5.11 -2.67 17.79
C GLU A 179 -6.03 -3.77 18.31
N ARG A 180 -7.11 -4.08 17.58
CA ARG A 180 -7.97 -5.24 17.87
C ARG A 180 -7.16 -6.54 17.83
N LEU A 181 -6.32 -6.72 16.81
CA LEU A 181 -5.45 -7.90 16.70
C LEU A 181 -4.48 -8.00 17.89
N LYS A 182 -3.82 -6.90 18.28
CA LYS A 182 -2.93 -6.87 19.44
C LYS A 182 -3.64 -7.26 20.72
N ARG A 183 -4.84 -6.72 20.98
CA ARG A 183 -5.63 -7.05 22.18
C ARG A 183 -5.93 -8.54 22.26
N VAL A 184 -6.42 -9.13 21.16
CA VAL A 184 -6.70 -10.56 21.09
C VAL A 184 -5.45 -11.40 21.36
N LEU A 185 -4.30 -11.00 20.82
CA LEU A 185 -3.03 -11.71 21.04
C LEU A 185 -2.58 -11.62 22.50
N VAL A 186 -2.63 -10.44 23.11
CA VAL A 186 -2.25 -10.25 24.52
C VAL A 186 -3.18 -11.02 25.46
N GLU A 187 -4.50 -11.00 25.21
CA GLU A 187 -5.46 -11.78 25.98
C GLU A 187 -5.17 -13.28 25.89
N ARG A 188 -4.93 -13.81 24.70
CA ARG A 188 -4.57 -15.23 24.51
C ARG A 188 -3.29 -15.61 25.24
N LEU A 189 -2.25 -14.77 25.16
CA LEU A 189 -0.98 -15.00 25.86
C LEU A 189 -1.15 -14.97 27.38
N ARG A 190 -1.96 -14.04 27.90
CA ARG A 190 -2.26 -13.96 29.34
C ARG A 190 -3.05 -15.17 29.84
N MET A 191 -4.02 -15.67 29.07
CA MET A 191 -4.79 -16.86 29.44
C MET A 191 -3.92 -18.12 29.42
N GLY A 192 -3.05 -18.27 28.42
CA GLY A 192 -2.09 -19.37 28.38
C GLY A 192 -1.12 -19.35 29.56
N ALA A 193 -0.64 -18.16 29.96
CA ALA A 193 0.24 -18.01 31.12
C ALA A 193 -0.46 -18.39 32.44
N ARG A 194 -1.73 -18.02 32.64
CA ARG A 194 -2.49 -18.39 33.84
C ARG A 194 -2.73 -19.90 33.94
N GLY A 195 -3.13 -20.54 32.84
CA GLY A 195 -3.35 -21.99 32.81
C GLY A 195 -2.07 -22.80 33.07
N ALA A 196 -0.90 -22.30 32.69
CA ALA A 196 0.38 -22.94 33.00
C ALA A 196 0.81 -22.78 34.47
N VAL A 197 0.34 -21.75 35.17
CA VAL A 197 0.60 -21.53 36.60
C VAL A 197 -0.32 -22.40 37.46
N GLU A 198 -1.59 -22.58 37.09
CA GLU A 198 -2.53 -23.44 37.82
C GLU A 198 -2.23 -24.95 37.72
N GLN A 199 -1.36 -25.36 36.80
CA GLN A 199 -0.93 -26.75 36.62
C GLN A 199 0.40 -27.12 37.33
N ARG A 200 1.00 -26.18 38.06
CA ARG A 200 2.20 -26.41 38.89
C ARG A 200 1.85 -26.38 40.36
#